data_AF-I3YJK3-F1
#
_entry.id   AF-I3YJK3-F1
#
_cell.length_a   1.000
_cell.length_b   1.000
_cell.length_c   1.000
_cell.angle_alpha   90.00
_cell.angle_beta   90.00
_cell.angle_gamma   90.00
#
_symmetry.space_group_name_H-M   'P 1'
#
loop_
_entity.id
_entity.type
_entity.pdbx_description
1 polymer ?
#
loop_
_entity_poly.entity_id
_entity_poly.type
_entity_poly.pdbx_seq_one_letter_code
_entity_poly.pdbx_strand_id
1 'polypeptide(L)'
;MTITQERFLEQFALRLVDKGFIRVNFRRAVVLEKRITISEGMDCNVHVSWLPKSWPVVKVQIRIGSILLPYDVTVGLLMDYKGGPDEILAQLVRNTTEGFADIIIKQL
;
A
#
# COMPACT_ATOMS: atom_id res chain seq x y z
N MET A 1 4.37 21.61 -0.98
CA MET A 1 4.91 20.56 -0.10
C MET A 1 6.04 21.21 0.69
N THR A 2 6.09 21.04 2.00
CA THR A 2 7.17 21.62 2.81
C THR A 2 8.40 20.70 2.80
N ILE A 3 9.60 21.24 3.07
CA ILE A 3 10.84 20.47 3.17
C ILE A 3 10.71 19.31 4.18
N THR A 4 9.99 19.52 5.28
CA THR A 4 9.71 18.49 6.29
C THR A 4 8.85 17.35 5.74
N GLN A 5 7.84 17.66 4.92
CA GLN A 5 6.99 16.65 4.28
C GLN A 5 7.79 15.84 3.26
N GLU A 6 8.64 16.47 2.47
CA GLU A 6 9.53 15.78 1.51
C GLU A 6 10.47 14.81 2.20
N ARG A 7 11.15 15.23 3.27
CA ARG A 7 12.05 14.36 4.04
C ARG A 7 11.33 13.18 4.67
N PHE A 8 10.14 13.40 5.23
CA PHE A 8 9.32 12.33 5.77
C PHE A 8 8.95 11.29 4.70
N LEU A 9 8.59 11.75 3.50
CA LEU A 9 8.27 10.86 2.39
C LEU A 9 9.46 10.05 1.92
N GLU A 10 10.63 10.66 1.86
CA GLU A 10 11.86 9.96 1.52
C GLU A 10 12.16 8.87 2.55
N GLN A 11 12.04 9.17 3.85
CA GLN A 11 12.24 8.19 4.92
C GLN A 11 11.21 7.04 4.85
N PHE A 12 9.94 7.37 4.64
CA PHE A 12 8.88 6.39 4.46
C PHE A 12 9.14 5.49 3.24
N ALA A 13 9.49 6.09 2.10
CA ALA A 13 9.79 5.36 0.87
C ALA A 13 10.99 4.44 1.05
N LEU A 14 12.07 4.95 1.64
CA LEU A 14 13.26 4.17 1.95
C LEU A 14 12.92 2.97 2.84
N ARG A 15 12.16 3.19 3.92
CA ARG A 15 11.78 2.11 4.84
C ARG A 15 10.98 0.99 4.17
N LEU A 16 10.10 1.31 3.22
CA LEU A 16 9.36 0.30 2.46
C LEU A 16 10.22 -0.34 1.36
N VAL A 17 11.15 0.40 0.76
CA VAL A 17 12.15 -0.15 -0.18
C VAL A 17 13.08 -1.13 0.53
N ASP A 18 13.55 -0.82 1.74
CA ASP A 18 14.35 -1.72 2.58
C ASP A 18 13.58 -3.00 2.93
N LYS A 19 12.25 -2.90 2.98
CA LYS A 19 11.36 -4.04 3.11
C LYS A 19 11.04 -4.71 1.77
N GLY A 20 11.63 -4.32 0.66
CA GLY A 20 11.48 -5.02 -0.62
C GLY A 20 10.30 -4.58 -1.48
N PHE A 21 9.76 -3.37 -1.27
CA PHE A 21 8.95 -2.66 -2.26
C PHE A 21 9.84 -2.02 -3.32
N ILE A 22 9.30 -1.81 -4.52
CA ILE A 22 9.95 -1.11 -5.61
C ILE A 22 9.42 0.32 -5.66
N ARG A 23 10.31 1.31 -5.59
CA ARG A 23 9.93 2.72 -5.80
C ARG A 23 9.77 3.01 -7.28
N VAL A 24 8.59 3.47 -7.66
CA VAL A 24 8.30 3.95 -9.01
C VAL A 24 8.34 5.48 -9.01
N ASN A 25 9.13 6.03 -9.93
CA ASN A 25 9.28 7.48 -10.05
C ASN A 25 8.01 8.10 -10.62
N PHE A 26 7.30 8.88 -9.82
CA PHE A 26 6.15 9.66 -10.25
C PHE A 26 6.37 11.13 -9.89
N ARG A 27 6.28 12.03 -10.88
CA ARG A 27 6.67 13.45 -10.75
C ARG A 27 5.96 14.24 -9.64
N ARG A 28 4.92 13.67 -9.01
CA ARG A 28 4.09 14.30 -7.98
C ARG A 28 3.57 13.32 -6.92
N ALA A 29 4.05 12.08 -6.89
CA ALA A 29 3.61 11.10 -5.91
C ALA A 29 4.78 10.16 -5.59
N VAL A 30 4.84 9.70 -4.36
CA VAL A 30 5.66 8.51 -4.05
C VAL A 30 4.77 7.32 -4.34
N VAL A 31 5.17 6.48 -5.29
CA VAL A 31 4.49 5.23 -5.62
C VAL A 31 5.44 4.08 -5.29
N LEU A 32 4.98 3.17 -4.45
CA LEU A 32 5.71 1.97 -4.05
C LEU A 32 4.90 0.76 -4.48
N GLU A 33 5.56 -0.17 -5.17
CA GLU A 33 4.90 -1.33 -5.76
C GLU A 33 5.49 -2.62 -5.22
N LYS A 34 4.62 -3.61 -5.03
CA LYS A 34 5.01 -4.99 -4.78
C LYS A 34 4.13 -5.90 -5.61
N ARG A 35 4.76 -6.82 -6.34
CA ARG A 35 4.08 -7.88 -7.08
C ARG A 35 4.34 -9.22 -6.41
N ILE A 36 3.29 -10.01 -6.27
CA ILE A 36 3.31 -11.36 -5.71
C ILE A 36 2.57 -12.26 -6.70
N THR A 37 3.20 -13.34 -7.14
CA THR A 37 2.52 -14.36 -7.95
C THR A 37 1.84 -15.34 -7.01
N ILE A 38 0.52 -15.49 -7.13
CA ILE A 38 -0.30 -16.39 -6.30
C ILE A 38 -0.33 -17.78 -6.92
N SER A 39 -0.64 -17.84 -8.21
CA SER A 39 -0.70 -19.07 -9.01
C SER A 39 -0.47 -18.74 -10.48
N GLU A 40 -0.43 -19.76 -11.34
CA GLU A 40 -0.31 -19.57 -12.78
C GLU A 40 -1.46 -18.69 -13.30
N GLY A 41 -1.11 -17.52 -13.85
CA GLY A 41 -2.07 -16.54 -14.36
C GLY A 41 -2.73 -15.62 -13.31
N MET A 42 -2.38 -15.75 -12.02
CA MET A 42 -2.94 -14.93 -10.95
C MET A 42 -1.84 -14.19 -10.18
N ASP A 43 -1.85 -12.87 -10.29
CA ASP A 43 -0.96 -11.99 -9.54
C ASP A 43 -1.74 -11.12 -8.55
N CYS A 44 -1.08 -10.80 -7.44
CA CYS A 44 -1.42 -9.74 -6.52
C CYS A 44 -0.43 -8.59 -6.69
N ASN A 45 -0.93 -7.38 -6.95
CA ASN A 45 -0.13 -6.17 -7.00
C ASN A 45 -0.60 -5.20 -5.92
N VAL A 46 0.33 -4.74 -5.09
CA VAL A 46 0.09 -3.72 -4.06
C VAL A 46 0.77 -2.44 -4.49
N HIS A 47 -0.01 -1.37 -4.63
CA HIS A 47 0.47 -0.04 -4.96
C HIS A 47 0.18 0.88 -3.77
N VAL A 48 1.21 1.46 -3.20
CA VAL A 48 1.10 2.47 -2.14
C VAL A 48 1.44 3.82 -2.75
N SER A 49 0.47 4.71 -2.81
CA SER A 49 0.61 6.03 -3.42
C SER A 49 0.36 7.14 -2.40
N TRP A 50 1.27 8.09 -2.33
CA TRP A 50 1.12 9.28 -1.50
C TRP A 50 0.74 10.49 -2.36
N LEU A 51 -0.37 11.16 -2.01
CA LEU A 51 -0.88 12.30 -2.75
C LEU A 51 -0.39 13.63 -2.13
N PRO A 52 -0.05 14.65 -2.93
CA PRO A 52 0.55 15.92 -2.47
C PRO A 52 -0.18 16.70 -1.37
N LYS A 53 -1.43 16.35 -1.07
CA LYS A 53 -2.30 17.04 -0.10
C LYS A 53 -2.76 16.16 1.06
N SER A 54 -2.40 14.87 1.08
CA SER A 54 -2.83 13.92 2.12
C SER A 54 -1.60 13.41 2.84
N TRP A 55 -1.13 14.15 3.84
CA TRP A 55 0.17 13.87 4.44
C TRP A 55 0.22 12.76 5.50
N PRO A 56 -0.81 12.54 6.34
CA PRO A 56 -0.77 11.41 7.26
C PRO A 56 -1.27 10.12 6.61
N VAL A 57 -1.74 10.15 5.36
CA VAL A 57 -2.47 9.05 4.72
C VAL A 57 -1.89 8.71 3.35
N VAL A 58 -1.61 7.44 3.11
CA VAL A 58 -1.34 6.88 1.78
C VAL A 58 -2.58 6.16 1.26
N LYS A 59 -2.73 6.18 -0.06
CA LYS A 59 -3.71 5.36 -0.74
C LYS A 59 -3.06 4.03 -1.12
N VAL A 60 -3.59 2.95 -0.57
CA VAL A 60 -3.19 1.58 -0.90
C VAL A 60 -4.18 1.02 -1.91
N GLN A 61 -3.68 0.45 -2.98
CA GLN A 61 -4.47 -0.24 -3.99
C GLN A 61 -3.95 -1.67 -4.09
N ILE A 62 -4.80 -2.63 -3.76
CA ILE A 62 -4.51 -4.06 -3.89
C ILE A 62 -5.29 -4.58 -5.09
N ARG A 63 -4.57 -5.06 -6.09
CA ARG A 63 -5.15 -5.71 -7.27
C ARG A 63 -4.90 -7.20 -7.18
N ILE A 64 -5.96 -8.00 -7.14
CA ILE A 64 -5.90 -9.47 -7.16
C ILE A 64 -6.65 -9.93 -8.40
N GLY A 65 -5.92 -10.38 -9.43
CA GLY A 65 -6.53 -10.64 -10.74
C GLY A 65 -7.26 -9.40 -11.29
N SER A 66 -8.58 -9.51 -11.51
CA SER A 66 -9.43 -8.41 -11.98
C SER A 66 -9.99 -7.52 -10.86
N ILE A 67 -9.90 -7.94 -9.60
CA ILE A 67 -10.46 -7.22 -8.46
C ILE A 67 -9.47 -6.13 -8.03
N LEU A 68 -9.96 -4.90 -7.89
CA LEU A 68 -9.21 -3.76 -7.36
C LEU A 68 -9.84 -3.31 -6.06
N LEU A 69 -9.08 -3.35 -4.98
CA LEU A 69 -9.49 -2.92 -3.65
C LEU A 69 -8.68 -1.68 -3.22
N PRO A 70 -9.23 -0.47 -3.35
CA PRO A 70 -8.60 0.75 -2.87
C PRO A 70 -9.00 1.06 -1.43
N TYR A 71 -8.05 1.49 -0.61
CA TYR A 71 -8.34 2.02 0.72
C TYR A 71 -7.21 2.93 1.23
N ASP A 72 -7.54 3.73 2.24
CA ASP A 72 -6.64 4.74 2.80
C ASP A 72 -6.01 4.20 4.10
N VAL A 73 -4.69 4.40 4.26
CA VAL A 73 -3.92 3.93 5.42
C VAL A 73 -3.07 5.05 5.99
N THR A 74 -3.08 5.20 7.31
CA THR A 74 -2.19 6.14 7.99
C THR A 74 -0.73 5.73 7.83
N VAL A 75 0.14 6.65 7.41
CA VAL A 75 1.56 6.39 7.17
C VAL A 75 2.26 5.84 8.41
N GLY A 76 1.93 6.37 9.59
CA GLY A 76 2.47 5.89 10.88
C GLY A 76 2.28 4.38 11.07
N LEU A 77 1.10 3.86 10.72
CA LEU A 77 0.82 2.41 10.82
C LEU A 77 1.80 1.60 9.97
N LEU A 78 2.05 2.02 8.72
CA LEU A 78 3.01 1.34 7.83
C LEU A 78 4.46 1.43 8.32
N MET A 79 4.84 2.55 8.96
CA MET A 79 6.18 2.70 9.53
C MET A 79 6.38 1.85 10.78
N ASP A 80 5.37 1.76 11.65
CA ASP A 80 5.46 1.08 12.94
C ASP A 80 5.47 -0.45 12.84
N TYR A 81 5.17 -1.01 11.66
CA TYR A 81 5.31 -2.45 11.43
C TYR A 81 6.76 -2.91 11.68
N LYS A 82 6.92 -3.82 12.64
CA LYS A 82 8.20 -4.46 12.98
C LYS A 82 8.54 -5.65 12.06
N GLY A 83 7.54 -6.21 11.38
CA GLY A 83 7.67 -7.31 10.44
C GLY A 83 8.34 -6.99 9.11
N GLY A 84 8.65 -8.03 8.34
CA GLY A 84 9.13 -7.92 6.96
C GLY A 84 8.04 -7.46 5.96
N PRO A 85 8.35 -7.39 4.65
CA PRO A 85 7.36 -7.07 3.61
C PRO A 85 6.12 -7.95 3.70
N ASP A 86 6.32 -9.24 3.89
CA ASP A 86 5.26 -10.24 3.78
C ASP A 86 4.23 -10.07 4.89
N GLU A 87 4.64 -9.63 6.08
CA GLU A 87 3.72 -9.30 7.17
C GLU A 87 2.90 -8.04 6.88
N ILE A 88 3.53 -7.00 6.33
CA ILE A 88 2.83 -5.78 5.89
C ILE A 88 1.81 -6.18 4.81
N LEU A 89 2.23 -6.92 3.79
CA LEU A 89 1.38 -7.35 2.68
C LEU A 89 0.24 -8.24 3.15
N ALA A 90 0.51 -9.22 4.02
CA ALA A 90 -0.50 -10.10 4.57
C ALA A 90 -1.57 -9.31 5.34
N GLN A 91 -1.17 -8.34 6.17
CA GLN A 91 -2.13 -7.53 6.89
C GLN A 91 -2.95 -6.65 5.96
N LEU A 92 -2.30 -5.97 5.01
CA LEU A 92 -2.97 -5.12 4.04
C LEU A 92 -4.02 -5.94 3.26
N VAL A 93 -3.64 -7.10 2.71
CA VAL A 93 -4.55 -7.99 1.98
C VAL A 93 -5.71 -8.49 2.86
N ARG A 94 -5.43 -8.95 4.09
CA ARG A 94 -6.46 -9.45 5.01
C ARG A 94 -7.48 -8.37 5.35
N ASN A 95 -7.03 -7.22 5.86
CA ASN A 95 -7.92 -6.13 6.27
C ASN A 95 -8.82 -5.69 5.12
N THR A 96 -8.28 -5.58 3.91
CA THR A 96 -9.05 -5.12 2.76
C THR A 96 -10.02 -6.18 2.26
N THR A 97 -9.64 -7.45 2.29
CA THR A 97 -10.50 -8.56 1.85
C THR A 97 -11.64 -8.80 2.85
N GLU A 98 -11.37 -8.72 4.16
CA GLU A 98 -12.38 -8.76 5.22
C GLU A 98 -13.37 -7.60 5.07
N GLY A 99 -12.89 -6.37 4.93
CA GLY A 99 -13.75 -5.21 4.72
C GLY A 99 -14.59 -5.30 3.43
N PHE A 100 -14.04 -5.89 2.37
CA PHE A 100 -14.78 -6.14 1.13
C PHE A 100 -15.87 -7.22 1.32
N ALA A 101 -15.56 -8.31 2.02
CA ALA A 101 -16.52 -9.36 2.34
C ALA A 101 -17.69 -8.81 3.16
N ASP A 102 -17.42 -7.98 4.18
CA ASP A 102 -18.46 -7.33 4.99
C ASP A 102 -19.40 -6.43 4.16
N ILE A 103 -18.86 -5.72 3.18
CA ILE A 103 -19.66 -4.89 2.28
C ILE A 103 -20.60 -5.76 1.44
N ILE A 104 -20.10 -6.87 0.88
CA ILE A 104 -20.93 -7.79 0.09
C ILE A 104 -22.04 -8.39 0.96
N ILE A 105 -21.70 -8.92 2.13
CA ILE A 105 -22.66 -9.59 3.03
C ILE A 105 -23.80 -8.65 3.42
N LYS A 106 -23.51 -7.36 3.65
CA LYS A 106 -24.53 -6.35 3.97
C LYS A 106 -25.49 -6.01 2.82
N GLN A 107 -25.18 -6.43 1.59
CA GLN A 107 -26.00 -6.20 0.40
C GLN A 107 -26.83 -7.43 0.00
N LEU A 108 -26.65 -8.55 0.69
CA LEU A 108 -27.42 -9.79 0.53
C LEU A 108 -28.57 -9.84 1.55
#